data_AF-K0RBJ4-F1
#
_entry.id   AF-K0RBJ4-F1
#
_cell.length_a   1.000
_cell.length_b   1.000
_cell.length_c   1.000
_cell.angle_alpha   90.00
_cell.angle_beta   90.00
_cell.angle_gamma   90.00
#
_symmetry.space_group_name_H-M   'P 1'
#
loop_
_entity.id
_entity.type
_entity.pdbx_description
1 polymer ?
#
loop_
_entity_poly.entity_id
_entity_poly.type
_entity_poly.pdbx_seq_one_letter_code
_entity_poly.pdbx_strand_id
1 'polypeptide(L)'
;MLSMRLLGLALASLSFSTAFVPPTVRSGLASASTDVSPACKLSDSAAPVETMSLPRWFQHEISITAPSRGCHLITSDVLKVINKDISQIKIGMANLFVQHTSASLSINENADPDVRRDMEVALNKIVPASWNRDGTFLHTMEGDDDMPGHVKSSLMG
;
A
#
# COMPACT_ATOMS: atom_id res chain seq x y z
N MET A 1 8.26 19.99 4.62
CA MET A 1 8.57 18.75 3.87
C MET A 1 7.58 17.71 4.32
N LEU A 2 6.67 17.28 3.45
CA LEU A 2 5.76 16.17 3.75
C LEU A 2 6.55 14.88 3.52
N SER A 3 6.85 14.13 4.58
CA SER A 3 7.55 12.85 4.47
C SER A 3 6.52 11.73 4.54
N MET A 4 6.33 10.97 3.47
CA MET A 4 5.41 9.83 3.47
C MET A 4 6.20 8.51 3.61
N ARG A 5 5.89 7.67 4.59
CA ARG A 5 6.38 6.28 4.68
C ARG A 5 5.36 5.37 4.04
N LEU A 6 5.78 4.39 3.25
CA LEU A 6 4.84 3.42 2.70
C LEU A 6 4.88 2.12 3.54
N LEU A 7 3.94 1.85 4.47
CA LEU A 7 3.95 0.65 5.33
C LEU A 7 2.96 -0.46 4.92
N GLY A 8 3.10 -1.12 3.76
CA GLY A 8 2.28 -2.27 3.34
C GLY A 8 2.28 -3.46 4.31
N LEU A 9 1.22 -3.70 5.09
CA LEU A 9 1.09 -4.87 5.98
C LEU A 9 -0.29 -5.53 5.87
N ALA A 10 -0.31 -6.86 5.71
CA ALA A 10 -1.44 -7.66 6.16
C ALA A 10 -1.27 -7.98 7.66
N LEU A 11 -2.24 -7.49 8.43
CA LEU A 11 -2.71 -7.89 9.76
C LEU A 11 -1.89 -7.58 11.02
N ALA A 12 -2.53 -6.79 11.89
CA ALA A 12 -2.33 -6.79 13.32
C ALA A 12 -2.72 -8.16 13.93
N SER A 13 -1.82 -8.67 14.75
CA SER A 13 -2.02 -9.54 15.91
C SER A 13 -3.48 -9.90 16.27
N LEU A 14 -3.85 -11.16 15.99
CA LEU A 14 -4.69 -11.97 16.87
C LEU A 14 -4.08 -13.38 16.94
N SER A 15 -3.64 -13.77 18.14
CA SER A 15 -3.30 -15.16 18.45
C SER A 15 -4.57 -16.01 18.46
N PHE A 16 -4.64 -17.02 17.59
CA PHE A 16 -5.31 -18.30 17.88
C PHE A 16 -4.55 -19.42 17.19
N SER A 17 -4.20 -20.43 17.98
CA SER A 17 -3.59 -21.69 17.55
C SER A 17 -4.70 -22.71 17.31
N THR A 18 -4.72 -23.37 16.15
CA THR A 18 -5.09 -24.81 15.99
C THR A 18 -4.77 -25.33 14.58
N ALA A 19 -3.84 -26.29 14.54
CA ALA A 19 -3.77 -27.55 13.77
C ALA A 19 -4.23 -27.67 12.29
N PHE A 20 -3.26 -28.00 11.43
CA PHE A 20 -3.13 -29.17 10.50
C PHE A 20 -4.42 -29.97 10.17
N VAL A 21 -4.75 -30.32 8.91
CA VAL A 21 -4.23 -31.43 8.05
C VAL A 21 -4.81 -31.27 6.62
N PRO A 22 -4.05 -31.44 5.50
CA PRO A 22 -4.65 -31.65 4.18
C PRO A 22 -4.95 -33.15 3.89
N PRO A 23 -6.04 -33.49 3.19
CA PRO A 23 -6.37 -34.88 2.87
C PRO A 23 -5.46 -35.43 1.76
N THR A 24 -4.96 -36.64 2.00
CA THR A 24 -4.29 -37.50 1.03
C THR A 24 -5.32 -38.05 0.04
N VAL A 25 -5.15 -37.84 -1.27
CA VAL A 25 -5.89 -38.59 -2.29
C VAL A 25 -4.95 -39.62 -2.91
N ARG A 26 -5.40 -40.87 -2.84
CA ARG A 26 -4.73 -42.10 -3.27
C ARG A 26 -4.60 -42.23 -4.78
N SER A 27 -3.54 -42.94 -5.14
CA SER A 27 -3.17 -43.51 -6.42
C SER A 27 -4.25 -44.35 -7.10
N GLY A 28 -4.35 -44.21 -8.43
CA GLY A 28 -4.97 -45.18 -9.34
C GLY A 28 -3.91 -46.12 -9.93
N LEU A 29 -4.21 -47.41 -9.88
CA LEU A 29 -3.43 -48.55 -10.38
C LEU A 29 -3.68 -48.82 -11.88
N ALA A 30 -2.82 -49.69 -12.44
CA ALA A 30 -2.89 -50.46 -13.70
C ALA A 30 -2.10 -49.84 -14.88
N SER A 31 -1.30 -50.57 -15.67
CA SER A 31 -1.08 -52.01 -15.85
C SER A 31 0.27 -52.26 -16.56
N ALA A 32 0.75 -53.49 -16.46
CA ALA A 32 2.07 -53.99 -16.85
C ALA A 32 2.38 -54.05 -18.36
N SER A 33 3.67 -53.97 -18.70
CA SER A 33 4.26 -54.65 -19.87
C SER A 33 5.76 -54.91 -19.64
N THR A 34 6.18 -56.13 -19.93
CA THR A 34 7.53 -56.70 -19.84
C THR A 34 8.45 -56.25 -20.97
N ASP A 35 9.70 -55.88 -20.68
CA ASP A 35 10.86 -56.23 -21.52
C ASP A 35 12.21 -56.08 -20.77
N VAL A 36 13.22 -56.82 -21.21
CA VAL A 36 14.45 -57.18 -20.47
C VAL A 36 15.73 -56.52 -21.04
N SER A 37 16.56 -55.94 -20.14
CA SER A 37 18.03 -55.62 -20.23
C SER A 37 18.53 -54.39 -21.03
N PRO A 38 19.81 -53.95 -20.87
CA PRO A 38 20.55 -53.59 -19.64
C PRO A 38 21.17 -52.16 -19.66
N ALA A 39 21.51 -51.62 -18.48
CA ALA A 39 22.46 -50.53 -18.16
C ALA A 39 22.60 -49.29 -19.08
N CYS A 40 22.15 -48.10 -18.62
CA CYS A 40 22.83 -46.82 -18.89
C CYS A 40 22.28 -45.64 -18.04
N LYS A 41 23.16 -45.08 -17.20
CA LYS A 41 23.17 -43.71 -16.63
C LYS A 41 22.08 -43.33 -15.60
N LEU A 42 22.51 -43.19 -14.34
CA LEU A 42 21.98 -42.16 -13.45
C LEU A 42 22.13 -40.82 -14.17
N SER A 43 21.04 -40.30 -14.72
CA SER A 43 20.92 -38.86 -14.89
C SER A 43 20.63 -38.31 -13.51
N ASP A 44 21.61 -37.65 -12.90
CA ASP A 44 21.38 -36.69 -11.81
C ASP A 44 20.53 -35.55 -12.39
N SER A 45 19.23 -35.80 -12.60
CA SER A 45 18.25 -34.74 -12.72
C SER A 45 18.04 -34.24 -11.30
N ALA A 46 18.99 -33.40 -10.86
CA ALA A 46 18.71 -32.47 -9.79
C ALA A 46 17.53 -31.63 -10.28
N ALA A 47 16.33 -32.01 -9.85
CA ALA A 47 15.15 -31.16 -9.96
C ALA A 47 15.57 -29.75 -9.50
N PRO A 48 15.13 -28.69 -10.19
CA PRO A 48 15.48 -27.35 -9.75
C PRO A 48 14.96 -27.23 -8.32
N VAL A 49 15.89 -27.08 -7.38
CA VAL A 49 15.55 -26.68 -6.03
C VAL A 49 14.88 -25.33 -6.22
N GLU A 50 13.55 -25.30 -6.12
CA GLU A 50 12.81 -24.05 -6.04
C GLU A 50 13.38 -23.32 -4.84
N THR A 51 14.28 -22.39 -5.11
CA THR A 51 14.82 -21.47 -4.12
C THR A 51 13.63 -20.68 -3.64
N MET A 52 13.10 -21.08 -2.48
CA MET A 52 12.06 -20.38 -1.75
C MET A 52 12.47 -18.90 -1.70
N SER A 53 11.86 -18.09 -2.55
CA SER A 53 12.22 -16.68 -2.66
C SER A 53 11.77 -16.01 -1.38
N LEU A 54 12.72 -15.51 -0.60
CA LEU A 54 12.39 -14.73 0.59
C LEU A 54 11.46 -13.57 0.20
N PRO A 55 10.48 -13.22 1.05
CA PRO A 55 9.62 -12.09 0.79
C PRO A 55 10.47 -10.82 0.62
N ARG A 56 10.31 -10.14 -0.51
CA ARG A 56 11.02 -8.87 -0.79
C ARG A 56 10.25 -7.71 -0.19
N TRP A 57 10.90 -6.96 0.68
CA TRP A 57 10.38 -5.75 1.31
C TRP A 57 11.17 -4.55 0.81
N PHE A 58 10.45 -3.51 0.42
CA PHE A 58 11.03 -2.23 0.01
C PHE A 58 10.44 -1.14 0.89
N GLN A 59 11.29 -0.21 1.36
CA GLN A 59 10.85 0.96 2.10
C GLN A 59 11.55 2.18 1.54
N HIS A 60 10.74 3.18 1.18
CA HIS A 60 11.22 4.46 0.67
C HIS A 60 10.65 5.59 1.51
N GLU A 61 11.43 6.66 1.61
CA GLU A 61 10.97 7.95 2.09
C GLU A 61 10.78 8.87 0.89
N ILE A 62 9.57 9.40 0.73
CA ILE A 62 9.23 10.29 -0.38
C ILE A 62 9.05 11.69 0.20
N SER A 63 9.89 12.62 -0.23
CA SER A 63 9.78 14.03 0.10
C SER A 63 9.06 14.77 -1.02
N ILE A 64 7.92 15.37 -0.70
CA ILE A 64 7.14 16.19 -1.63
C ILE A 64 7.26 17.65 -1.20
N THR A 65 7.56 18.52 -2.16
CA THR A 65 7.51 19.98 -1.94
C THR A 65 6.07 20.38 -1.66
N ALA A 66 5.85 21.03 -0.51
CA ALA A 66 4.51 21.41 -0.09
C ALA A 66 3.87 22.35 -1.14
N PRO A 67 2.79 21.91 -1.81
CA PRO A 67 2.06 22.78 -2.73
C PRO A 67 1.25 23.82 -1.95
N SER A 68 0.60 24.73 -2.66
CA SER A 68 -0.44 25.57 -2.04
C SER A 68 -1.54 24.70 -1.43
N ARG A 69 -2.29 25.22 -0.46
CA ARG A 69 -3.47 24.56 0.10
C ARG A 69 -4.38 24.05 -1.04
N GLY A 70 -4.86 22.81 -0.93
CA GLY A 70 -5.76 22.18 -1.91
C GLY A 70 -5.52 20.68 -2.08
N CYS A 71 -6.19 20.08 -3.07
CA CYS A 71 -6.05 18.66 -3.42
C CYS A 71 -5.11 18.48 -4.62
N HIS A 72 -4.06 17.67 -4.45
CA HIS A 72 -2.99 17.51 -5.44
C HIS A 72 -2.77 16.04 -5.80
N LEU A 73 -2.35 15.81 -7.05
CA LEU A 73 -1.96 14.49 -7.52
C LEU A 73 -0.50 14.26 -7.14
N ILE A 74 -0.24 13.17 -6.41
CA ILE A 74 1.12 12.76 -6.03
C ILE A 74 1.57 11.46 -6.69
N THR A 75 0.72 10.86 -7.55
CA THR A 75 0.98 9.55 -8.16
C THR A 75 2.29 9.51 -8.93
N SER A 76 2.60 10.56 -9.69
CA SER A 76 3.85 10.64 -10.45
C SER A 76 5.07 10.71 -9.54
N ASP A 77 4.99 11.45 -8.43
CA ASP A 77 6.09 11.57 -7.46
C ASP A 77 6.33 10.26 -6.71
N VAL A 78 5.26 9.56 -6.34
CA VAL A 78 5.36 8.22 -5.74
C VAL A 78 5.98 7.24 -6.73
N LEU A 79 5.49 7.20 -7.99
CA LEU A 79 6.01 6.31 -9.02
C LEU A 79 7.48 6.56 -9.32
N LYS A 80 7.94 7.82 -9.39
CA LYS A 80 9.37 8.13 -9.61
C LYS A 80 10.30 7.40 -8.63
N VAL A 81 9.86 7.22 -7.38
CA VAL A 81 10.66 6.57 -6.33
C VAL A 81 10.53 5.05 -6.41
N ILE A 82 9.31 4.51 -6.56
CA ILE A 82 9.07 3.07 -6.43
C ILE A 82 9.11 2.27 -7.76
N ASN A 83 9.23 2.92 -8.91
CA ASN A 83 9.06 2.28 -10.22
C ASN A 83 9.97 1.06 -10.44
N LYS A 84 11.21 1.11 -9.91
CA LYS A 84 12.17 0.00 -10.04
C LYS A 84 11.72 -1.24 -9.27
N ASP A 85 11.10 -1.05 -8.12
CA ASP A 85 10.74 -2.14 -7.22
C ASP A 85 9.40 -2.76 -7.63
N ILE A 86 8.41 -1.92 -7.97
CA ILE A 86 7.10 -2.40 -8.39
C ILE A 86 7.16 -3.24 -9.68
N SER A 87 8.14 -2.96 -10.56
CA SER A 87 8.36 -3.74 -11.79
C SER A 87 8.74 -5.22 -11.52
N GLN A 88 9.23 -5.52 -10.31
CA GLN A 88 9.65 -6.84 -9.90
C GLN A 88 8.56 -7.59 -9.11
N ILE A 89 7.45 -6.91 -8.79
CA ILE A 89 6.37 -7.42 -7.95
C ILE A 89 5.14 -7.65 -8.81
N LYS A 90 4.73 -8.91 -8.98
CA LYS A 90 3.49 -9.23 -9.70
C LYS A 90 2.24 -9.02 -8.84
N ILE A 91 2.33 -9.38 -7.56
CA ILE A 91 1.27 -9.25 -6.55
C ILE A 91 1.94 -8.86 -5.25
N GLY A 92 1.42 -7.83 -4.59
CA GLY A 92 1.97 -7.33 -3.33
C GLY A 92 1.06 -6.31 -2.67
N MET A 93 1.55 -5.69 -1.61
CA MET A 93 0.84 -4.63 -0.88
C MET A 93 1.72 -3.40 -0.74
N ALA A 94 1.09 -2.25 -0.89
CA ALA A 94 1.69 -0.94 -0.68
C ALA A 94 0.75 -0.18 0.26
N ASN A 95 1.20 0.26 1.44
CA ASN A 95 0.40 1.19 2.25
C ASN A 95 1.07 2.54 2.25
N LEU A 96 0.41 3.64 1.94
CA LEU A 96 0.99 4.98 2.04
C LEU A 96 0.65 5.56 3.41
N PHE A 97 1.63 6.13 4.10
CA PHE A 97 1.51 6.78 5.40
C PHE A 97 2.11 8.18 5.33
N VAL A 98 1.37 9.19 5.76
CA VAL A 98 1.84 10.58 5.79
C VAL A 98 2.40 10.91 7.16
N GLN A 99 3.65 11.37 7.23
CA GLN A 99 4.24 11.92 8.46
C GLN A 99 3.95 13.42 8.52
N HIS A 100 2.67 13.78 8.50
CA HIS A 100 2.20 15.15 8.68
C HIS A 100 0.82 15.13 9.33
N THR A 101 0.56 16.08 10.22
CA THR A 101 -0.65 16.09 11.05
C THR A 101 -1.83 16.82 10.39
N SER A 102 -1.56 17.73 9.46
CA SER A 102 -2.56 18.52 8.72
C SER A 102 -2.61 18.19 7.21
N ALA A 103 -2.11 17.02 6.83
CA ALA A 103 -2.25 16.50 5.47
C ALA A 103 -2.64 15.02 5.48
N SER A 104 -3.31 14.57 4.44
CA SER A 104 -3.92 13.24 4.34
C SER A 104 -3.84 12.70 2.93
N LEU A 105 -4.13 11.41 2.76
CA LEU A 105 -4.20 10.76 1.46
C LEU A 105 -5.60 10.30 1.16
N SER A 106 -5.99 10.46 -0.09
CA SER A 106 -7.20 9.86 -0.62
C SER A 106 -6.91 9.25 -1.98
N ILE A 107 -7.66 8.20 -2.30
CA ILE A 107 -7.70 7.61 -3.64
C ILE A 107 -9.00 8.08 -4.26
N ASN A 108 -8.91 8.69 -5.43
CA ASN A 108 -10.06 9.25 -6.13
C ASN A 108 -9.86 9.14 -7.65
N GLU A 109 -10.89 9.49 -8.40
CA GLU A 109 -10.83 9.64 -9.85
C GLU A 109 -9.76 10.68 -10.26
N ASN A 110 -9.07 10.38 -11.37
CA ASN A 110 -8.06 11.25 -11.97
C ASN A 110 -8.30 11.46 -13.47
N ALA A 111 -9.51 11.25 -13.96
CA ALA A 111 -9.86 11.52 -15.36
C ALA A 111 -10.25 12.99 -15.55
N ASP A 112 -11.05 13.54 -14.63
CA ASP A 112 -11.50 14.93 -14.66
C ASP A 112 -10.65 15.81 -13.72
N PRO A 113 -9.98 16.87 -14.24
CA PRO A 113 -9.22 17.79 -13.39
C PRO A 113 -10.06 18.55 -12.36
N ASP A 114 -11.38 18.70 -12.57
CA ASP A 114 -12.29 19.44 -11.69
C ASP A 114 -12.58 18.71 -10.38
N VAL A 115 -12.45 17.37 -10.33
CA VAL A 115 -12.60 16.56 -9.10
C VAL A 115 -11.75 17.12 -7.96
N ARG A 116 -10.53 17.56 -8.25
CA ARG A 116 -9.63 18.13 -7.23
C ARG A 116 -10.16 19.45 -6.66
N ARG A 117 -10.71 20.29 -7.53
CA ARG A 117 -11.29 21.58 -7.11
C ARG A 117 -12.57 21.35 -6.31
N ASP A 118 -13.41 20.42 -6.76
CA ASP A 118 -14.67 20.10 -6.08
C ASP A 118 -14.43 19.46 -4.71
N MET A 119 -13.43 18.58 -4.60
CA MET A 119 -13.01 18.02 -3.31
C MET A 119 -12.52 19.11 -2.36
N GLU A 120 -11.71 20.05 -2.84
CA GLU A 120 -11.27 21.18 -2.02
C GLU A 120 -12.46 22.05 -1.55
N VAL A 121 -13.40 22.35 -2.47
CA VAL A 121 -14.62 23.11 -2.16
C VAL A 121 -15.47 22.38 -1.13
N ALA A 122 -15.67 21.07 -1.28
CA ALA A 122 -16.44 20.25 -0.35
C ALA A 122 -15.78 20.23 1.04
N LEU A 123 -14.47 19.99 1.13
CA LEU A 123 -13.73 19.98 2.39
C LEU A 123 -13.79 21.35 3.10
N ASN A 124 -13.77 22.45 2.35
CA ASN A 124 -13.94 23.80 2.89
C ASN A 124 -15.35 24.12 3.36
N LYS A 125 -16.37 23.42 2.86
CA LYS A 125 -17.74 23.52 3.38
C LYS A 125 -17.94 22.65 4.62
N ILE A 126 -17.30 21.49 4.67
CA ILE A 126 -17.39 20.55 5.80
C ILE A 126 -16.64 21.10 7.02
N VAL A 127 -15.43 21.65 6.81
CA VAL A 127 -14.64 22.30 7.87
C VAL A 127 -14.14 23.67 7.37
N PRO A 128 -14.97 24.71 7.49
CA PRO A 128 -14.62 26.08 7.11
C PRO A 128 -13.43 26.64 7.90
N ALA A 129 -12.57 27.39 7.23
CA ALA A 129 -11.48 28.13 7.89
C ALA A 129 -12.01 29.22 8.86
N SER A 130 -13.22 29.72 8.62
CA SER A 130 -13.86 30.72 9.50
C SER A 130 -14.10 30.20 10.92
N TRP A 131 -14.14 28.88 11.13
CA TRP A 131 -14.27 28.28 12.46
C TRP A 131 -13.08 28.59 13.39
N ASN A 132 -11.92 28.96 12.84
CA ASN A 132 -10.81 29.49 13.66
C ASN A 132 -11.05 30.93 14.13
N ARG A 133 -11.93 31.68 13.46
CA ARG A 133 -12.17 33.11 13.75
C ARG A 133 -13.44 33.37 14.55
N ASP A 134 -14.42 32.47 14.49
CA ASP A 134 -15.69 32.58 15.21
C ASP A 134 -15.68 31.98 16.62
N GLY A 135 -14.53 31.43 17.05
CA GLY A 135 -14.34 30.83 18.37
C GLY A 135 -14.75 29.36 18.47
N THR A 136 -15.08 28.69 17.36
CA THR A 136 -15.37 27.25 17.34
C THR A 136 -14.16 26.43 17.77
N PHE A 137 -12.96 26.80 17.29
CA PHE A 137 -11.71 26.13 17.66
C PHE A 137 -10.92 26.93 18.69
N LEU A 138 -10.33 26.21 19.66
CA LEU A 138 -9.45 26.78 20.68
C LEU A 138 -7.97 26.76 20.25
N HIS A 139 -7.59 25.86 19.34
CA HIS A 139 -6.24 25.74 18.82
C HIS A 139 -6.16 26.51 17.49
N THR A 140 -5.69 27.76 17.56
CA THR A 140 -5.70 28.68 16.40
C THR A 140 -4.37 29.42 16.27
N MET A 141 -3.31 28.90 16.90
CA MET A 141 -2.05 29.62 17.06
C MET A 141 -1.20 29.57 15.77
N GLU A 142 -1.44 28.61 14.88
CA GLU A 142 -0.69 28.43 13.63
C GLU A 142 -1.38 29.08 12.41
N GLY A 143 -2.53 29.74 12.62
CA GLY A 143 -3.26 30.51 11.60
C GLY A 143 -4.65 29.97 11.28
N ASP A 144 -5.27 30.50 10.22
CA ASP A 144 -6.68 30.21 9.89
C ASP A 144 -6.94 28.76 9.41
N ASP A 145 -5.93 28.06 8.92
CA ASP A 145 -6.06 26.67 8.42
C ASP A 145 -5.46 25.63 9.40
N ASP A 146 -5.08 26.05 10.61
CA ASP A 146 -4.51 25.21 11.67
C ASP A 146 -5.44 24.03 12.03
N MET A 147 -6.42 24.24 12.91
CA MET A 147 -7.40 23.20 13.25
C MET A 147 -8.25 22.69 12.06
N PRO A 148 -8.67 23.53 11.10
CA PRO A 148 -9.36 23.04 9.93
C PRO A 148 -8.54 22.01 9.15
N GLY A 149 -7.23 22.21 9.00
CA GLY A 149 -6.31 21.26 8.40
C GLY A 149 -6.24 19.96 9.18
N HIS A 150 -6.10 20.02 10.50
CA HIS A 150 -6.09 18.85 11.39
C HIS A 150 -7.38 18.03 11.35
N VAL A 151 -8.54 18.69 11.29
CA VAL A 151 -9.83 17.98 11.21
C VAL A 151 -10.00 17.36 9.83
N LYS A 152 -9.69 18.10 8.75
CA LYS A 152 -9.77 17.58 7.37
C LYS A 152 -8.85 16.36 7.20
N SER A 153 -7.62 16.41 7.72
CA SER A 153 -6.70 15.28 7.65
C SER A 153 -7.23 14.07 8.42
N SER A 154 -7.73 14.28 9.64
CA SER A 154 -8.30 13.22 10.47
C SER A 154 -9.53 12.55 9.84
N LEU A 155 -10.33 13.30 9.06
CA LEU A 155 -11.50 12.76 8.34
C LEU A 155 -11.10 11.92 7.12
N MET A 156 -9.98 12.25 6.47
CA MET A 156 -9.57 11.60 5.22
C MET A 156 -8.61 10.42 5.45
N GLY A 157 -7.74 10.50 6.45
CA GLY A 157 -6.71 9.49 6.74
C GLY A 157 -5.29 9.98 6.49
#